data_AF-A0A929C129-F1
#
_entry.id   AF-A0A929C129-F1
#
_cell.length_a   1.000
_cell.length_b   1.000
_cell.length_c   1.000
_cell.angle_alpha   90.00
_cell.angle_beta   90.00
_cell.angle_gamma   90.00
#
_symmetry.space_group_name_H-M   'P 1'
#
loop_
_entity.id
_entity.type
_entity.pdbx_description
1 polymer ?
#
loop_
_entity_poly.entity_id
_entity_poly.type
_entity_poly.pdbx_seq_one_letter_code
_entity_poly.pdbx_strand_id
1 'polypeptide(L)' 'LPLVNALFIIANPVPTKYALNHIGFPVGSPRLPLIEPDEKTAAIIRDTLKDYHIDLPVS' A
#
# COMPACT_ATOMS: atom_id res chain seq x y z
N LEU A 1 -15.43 -2.64 -3.77
CA LEU A 1 -14.29 -3.35 -3.15
C LEU A 1 -13.29 -2.30 -2.65
N PRO A 2 -13.44 -1.77 -1.42
CA PRO A 2 -12.64 -0.63 -0.93
C PRO A 2 -11.13 -0.87 -1.00
N LEU A 3 -10.65 -2.02 -0.50
CA LEU A 3 -9.24 -2.39 -0.57
C LEU A 3 -8.70 -2.45 -2.01
N VAL A 4 -9.42 -3.08 -2.94
CA VAL A 4 -9.01 -3.15 -4.35
C VAL A 4 -8.93 -1.75 -4.96
N ASN A 5 -9.93 -0.90 -4.69
CA ASN A 5 -9.91 0.48 -5.18
C ASN A 5 -8.71 1.27 -4.64
N ALA A 6 -8.38 1.11 -3.35
CA ALA A 6 -7.22 1.75 -2.74
C ALA A 6 -5.89 1.24 -3.32
N LEU A 7 -5.77 -0.07 -3.59
CA LEU A 7 -4.55 -0.67 -4.14
C LEU A 7 -4.36 -0.42 -5.65
N PHE A 8 -5.37 0.11 -6.34
CA PHE A 8 -5.34 0.46 -7.75
C PHE A 8 -5.61 1.95 -8.01
N ILE A 9 -5.55 2.79 -6.97
CA ILE A 9 -5.82 4.23 -7.05
C ILE A 9 -4.80 4.99 -7.93
N ILE A 10 -3.57 4.49 -8.01
CA ILE A 10 -2.50 4.96 -8.90
C ILE A 10 -1.78 3.74 -9.53
N ALA A 11 -0.78 3.98 -10.38
CA ALA A 11 -0.06 2.94 -11.11
C ALA A 11 0.54 1.87 -10.18
N ASN A 12 0.21 0.61 -10.44
CA ASN A 12 0.82 -0.52 -9.76
C ASN A 12 2.28 -0.72 -10.24
N PRO A 13 3.19 -1.21 -9.36
CA PRO A 13 2.95 -1.73 -8.01
C PRO A 13 3.04 -0.68 -6.86
N VAL A 14 2.95 0.63 -7.09
CA VAL A 14 3.20 1.65 -6.06
C VAL A 14 2.30 1.50 -4.82
N PRO A 15 0.95 1.47 -4.93
CA PRO A 15 0.07 1.35 -3.76
C PRO A 15 0.28 0.04 -3.01
N THR A 16 0.48 -1.04 -3.76
CA THR A 16 0.68 -2.39 -3.21
C THR A 16 1.98 -2.45 -2.40
N LYS A 17 3.09 -1.91 -2.93
CA LYS A 17 4.35 -1.83 -2.18
C LYS A 17 4.22 -0.97 -0.92
N TYR A 18 3.55 0.18 -1.02
CA TYR A 18 3.32 1.05 0.13
C TYR A 18 2.51 0.34 1.22
N ALA A 19 1.40 -0.31 0.85
CA ALA A 19 0.57 -1.09 1.77
C ALA A 19 1.35 -2.21 2.45
N LEU A 20 2.13 -2.99 1.68
CA LEU A 20 2.94 -4.09 2.22
C LEU A 20 3.98 -3.60 3.22
N ASN A 21 4.74 -2.55 2.88
CA ASN A 21 5.69 -1.95 3.82
C ASN A 21 4.98 -1.41 5.08
N HIS A 22 3.81 -0.78 4.94
CA HIS A 22 3.05 -0.22 6.05
C HIS A 22 2.58 -1.29 7.05
N ILE A 23 2.16 -2.46 6.57
CA ILE A 23 1.69 -3.57 7.42
C ILE A 23 2.82 -4.51 7.88
N GLY A 24 4.08 -4.16 7.57
CA GLY A 24 5.26 -4.85 8.11
C GLY A 24 5.96 -5.83 7.16
N PHE A 25 5.57 -5.94 5.88
CA PHE A 25 6.31 -6.72 4.89
C PHE A 25 7.40 -5.86 4.23
N PRO A 26 8.70 -6.15 4.45
CA PRO A 26 9.79 -5.32 3.93
C PRO A 26 10.03 -5.58 2.42
N VAL A 27 9.27 -4.93 1.55
CA VAL A 27 9.34 -5.09 0.08
C VAL A 27 10.14 -3.98 -0.63
N GLY A 28 10.70 -3.06 0.16
CA GLY A 28 11.51 -1.93 -0.29
C GLY A 28 10.70 -0.88 -1.05
N SER A 29 11.37 0.19 -1.46
CA SER A 29 10.75 1.29 -2.21
C SER A 29 10.48 0.91 -3.67
N PRO A 30 9.60 1.64 -4.39
CA PRO A 30 9.56 1.64 -5.84
C PRO A 30 10.92 2.03 -6.43
N ARG A 31 11.21 1.53 -7.64
CA ARG A 31 12.35 1.98 -8.45
C ARG A 31 11.84 2.90 -9.54
N LEU A 32 12.67 3.87 -9.94
CA LEU A 32 12.38 4.74 -11.07
C LEU A 32 12.00 3.91 -12.32
N PRO A 33 11.02 4.37 -13.12
CA PRO A 33 10.39 5.71 -13.06
C PRO A 33 9.29 5.86 -11.99
N LEU A 34 8.97 4.81 -11.23
CA LEU A 34 7.97 4.87 -10.17
C LEU A 34 8.56 5.50 -8.90
N ILE A 35 7.73 6.27 -8.22
CA ILE A 35 8.07 6.96 -6.97
C ILE A 35 7.06 6.58 -5.86
N GLU A 36 7.36 6.97 -4.63
CA GLU A 36 6.43 6.83 -3.51
C GLU A 36 5.11 7.60 -3.76
N PRO A 37 3.98 7.13 -3.21
CA PRO A 37 2.73 7.87 -3.31
C PRO A 37 2.82 9.22 -2.58
N ASP A 38 2.02 10.20 -3.01
CA ASP A 38 1.85 11.42 -2.23
C ASP A 38 1.10 11.15 -0.92
N GLU A 39 1.14 12.11 0.01
CA GLU A 39 0.54 11.92 1.34
C GLU A 39 -0.96 11.67 1.28
N LYS A 40 -1.67 12.28 0.31
CA LYS A 40 -3.11 12.08 0.14
C LYS A 40 -3.43 10.64 -0.25
N THR A 41 -2.68 10.09 -1.20
CA THR A 41 -2.83 8.71 -1.68
C THR A 41 -2.42 7.73 -0.59
N ALA A 42 -1.30 8.01 0.10
CA ALA A 42 -0.83 7.22 1.21
C ALA A 42 -1.86 7.14 2.35
N ALA A 43 -2.48 8.27 2.72
CA ALA A 43 -3.54 8.32 3.73
C ALA A 43 -4.73 7.44 3.34
N ILE A 44 -5.21 7.51 2.09
CA ILE A 44 -6.31 6.66 1.60
C ILE A 44 -5.97 5.18 1.78
N ILE A 45 -4.74 4.77 1.44
CA ILE A 45 -4.29 3.38 1.59
C ILE A 45 -4.27 2.97 3.07
N ARG A 46 -3.65 3.77 3.94
CA ARG A 46 -3.56 3.47 5.39
C ARG A 46 -4.93 3.41 6.05
N ASP A 47 -5.80 4.37 5.74
CA ASP A 47 -7.13 4.43 6.32
C ASP A 47 -7.99 3.26 5.87
N THR A 48 -7.89 2.88 4.60
CA THR A 48 -8.57 1.68 4.09
C THR A 48 -8.08 0.43 4.80
N LEU A 49 -6.77 0.29 5.05
CA LEU A 49 -6.18 -0.90 5.70
C LEU A 49 -6.65 -1.08 7.16
N LYS A 50 -6.99 0.00 7.88
CA LYS A 50 -7.49 -0.09 9.27
C LYS A 50 -8.79 -0.88 9.40
N ASP A 51 -9.57 -0.95 8.33
CA ASP A 51 -10.84 -1.67 8.31
C ASP A 51 -10.67 -3.18 8.06
N TYR A 52 -9.44 -3.66 7.85
CA TYR A 52 -9.15 -5.06 7.54
C TYR A 52 -8.25 -5.70 8.60
N HIS A 53 -8.67 -6.87 9.09
CA HIS A 53 -7.80 -7.75 9.86
C HIS A 53 -6.96 -8.60 8.89
N ILE A 54 -5.64 -8.37 8.90
CA ILE A 54 -4.66 -9.09 8.07
C ILE A 54 -3.93 -10.07 9.00
N ASP A 55 -4.17 -11.37 8.80
CA ASP A 55 -3.69 -12.46 9.66
C ASP A 55 -2.45 -13.17 9.11
N LEU A 56 -1.87 -12.64 8.03
CA LEU A 56 -0.67 -13.20 7.42
C LEU A 56 0.56 -12.89 8.30
N PRO A 57 1.30 -13.90 8.78
CA PRO A 57 2.47 -13.67 9.61
C PRO A 57 3.58 -12.99 8.81
N VAL A 58 4.19 -11.96 9.42
CA VAL A 58 5.45 -11.37 8.97
C VAL A 58 6.60 -12.06 9.71
N SER A 59 7.58 -12.53 8.94
CA SER A 59 8.75 -13.28 9.41
C SER A 59 9.76 -12.43 10.16
#